data_AF-A0A511KSD3-F1
#
_entry.id   AF-A0A511KSD3-F1
#
_cell.length_a   1.000
_cell.length_b   1.000
_cell.length_c   1.000
_cell.angle_alpha   90.00
_cell.angle_beta   90.00
_cell.angle_gamma   90.00
#
_symmetry.space_group_name_H-M   'P 1'
#
loop_
_entity.id
_entity.type
_entity.pdbx_description
1 polymer ?
#
loop_
_entity_poly.entity_id
_entity_poly.type
_entity_poly.pdbx_seq_one_letter_code
_entity_poly.pdbx_strand_id
1 'polypeptide(L)'
;MAKDRPREPHLLALDPLRPQYPDVPPEITFLTRINLPCVDPTSGKVSPNKLGVLANWKHQYTLETVLVELRRDMATPQNRKLAQPAEGATF
;
A
#
# COMPACT_ATOMS: atom_id res chain seq x y z
N MET A 1 0.71 -23.98 -18.04
CA MET A 1 -0.31 -23.10 -17.42
C MET A 1 0.21 -22.64 -16.07
N ALA A 2 0.82 -21.45 -15.99
CA ALA A 2 1.29 -20.88 -14.73
C ALA A 2 0.10 -20.22 -14.02
N LYS A 3 -0.23 -20.75 -12.85
CA LYS A 3 -1.32 -20.31 -11.98
C LYS A 3 -0.94 -18.91 -11.48
N ASP A 4 -1.61 -17.88 -12.02
CA ASP A 4 -1.52 -16.48 -11.61
C ASP A 4 -1.86 -16.39 -10.12
N ARG A 5 -0.82 -16.50 -9.28
CA ARG A 5 -0.96 -16.31 -7.84
C ARG A 5 -1.17 -14.81 -7.62
N PRO A 6 -2.20 -14.41 -6.86
CA PRO A 6 -2.38 -13.01 -6.52
C PRO A 6 -1.11 -12.53 -5.79
N ARG A 7 -0.54 -11.43 -6.29
CA ARG A 7 0.64 -10.77 -5.74
C ARG A 7 0.25 -10.26 -4.36
N GLU A 8 0.67 -10.93 -3.29
CA GLU A 8 0.34 -10.57 -1.91
C GLU A 8 1.54 -9.85 -1.29
N PRO A 9 1.59 -8.51 -1.34
CA PRO A 9 2.58 -7.78 -0.58
C PRO A 9 2.23 -7.83 0.92
N HIS A 10 3.21 -8.16 1.76
CA HIS A 10 3.03 -8.14 3.20
C HIS A 10 3.14 -6.68 3.70
N LEU A 11 1.98 -6.09 4.01
CA LEU A 11 1.86 -4.72 4.50
C LEU A 11 2.00 -4.68 6.04
N LEU A 12 2.79 -3.75 6.57
CA LEU A 12 2.76 -3.39 7.98
C LEU A 12 2.08 -2.01 8.10
N ALA A 13 0.87 -1.98 8.65
CA ALA A 13 0.32 -0.73 9.15
C ALA A 13 1.09 -0.37 10.43
N LEU A 14 1.91 0.68 10.39
CA LEU A 14 2.66 1.11 11.56
C LEU A 14 1.75 1.95 12.45
N ASP A 15 1.43 1.31 13.57
CA ASP A 15 1.16 1.89 14.88
C ASP A 15 -0.20 2.60 15.11
N PRO A 16 -1.22 1.84 15.60
CA PRO A 16 -2.43 2.43 16.18
C PRO A 16 -2.22 3.21 17.49
N LEU A 17 -0.97 3.42 17.98
CA LEU A 17 -0.69 4.21 19.20
C LEU A 17 -0.61 5.72 18.97
N ARG A 18 -0.82 6.23 17.74
CA ARG A 18 -1.19 7.64 17.60
C ARG A 18 -2.67 7.79 17.96
N PRO A 19 -3.04 8.47 19.06
CA PRO A 19 -4.42 8.56 19.56
C PRO A 19 -5.38 9.36 18.65
N GLN A 20 -4.95 9.66 17.42
CA GLN A 20 -5.66 10.48 16.44
C GLN A 20 -6.32 9.64 15.35
N TYR A 21 -6.15 8.30 15.33
CA TYR A 21 -6.99 7.46 14.48
C TYR A 21 -8.38 7.33 15.13
N PRO A 22 -9.49 7.52 14.39
CA PRO A 22 -9.58 7.64 12.92
C PRO A 22 -9.62 9.07 12.36
N ASP A 23 -9.43 10.12 13.15
CA ASP A 23 -9.42 11.52 12.66
C ASP A 23 -8.27 11.80 11.65
N VAL A 24 -7.13 11.12 11.81
CA VAL A 24 -5.94 11.22 10.94
C VAL A 24 -5.67 9.87 10.26
N PRO A 25 -5.24 9.84 8.98
CA PRO A 25 -4.93 8.60 8.30
C PRO A 25 -3.79 7.84 8.99
N PRO A 26 -3.82 6.49 8.97
CA PRO A 26 -2.72 5.68 9.50
C PRO A 26 -1.47 5.81 8.63
N GLU A 27 -0.30 5.60 9.23
CA GLU A 27 0.95 5.47 8.48
C GLU A 27 1.08 4.03 7.96
N ILE A 28 1.41 3.88 6.67
CA ILE A 28 1.43 2.59 6.00
C ILE A 28 2.80 2.36 5.39
N THR A 29 3.37 1.18 5.67
CA THR A 29 4.68 0.79 5.16
C THR A 29 4.63 -0.65 4.68
N PHE A 30 5.15 -0.90 3.49
CA PHE A 30 5.33 -2.24 2.99
C PHE A 30 6.55 -2.90 3.62
N LEU A 31 6.44 -4.16 4.03
CA LEU A 31 7.59 -4.95 4.50
C LEU A 31 8.38 -5.49 3.31
N THR A 32 7.66 -6.02 2.33
CA THR A 32 8.23 -6.56 1.10
C THR A 32 8.38 -5.47 0.06
N ARG A 33 9.53 -5.43 -0.62
CA ARG A 33 9.78 -4.55 -1.75
C ARG A 33 8.67 -4.71 -2.78
N ILE A 34 8.10 -3.57 -3.14
CA ILE A 34 7.07 -3.45 -4.18
C ILE A 34 7.43 -2.25 -5.04
N ASN A 35 7.28 -2.39 -6.35
CA ASN A 35 7.43 -1.29 -7.28
C ASN A 35 6.04 -0.71 -7.59
N LEU A 36 5.67 0.34 -6.87
CA LEU A 36 4.37 1.02 -6.99
C LEU A 36 4.59 2.54 -6.88
N PRO A 37 3.96 3.38 -7.71
CA PRO A 37 4.21 4.83 -7.70
C PRO A 37 3.91 5.52 -6.37
N CYS A 38 2.98 4.99 -5.59
CA CYS A 38 2.61 5.52 -4.27
C CYS A 38 3.50 5.03 -3.12
N VAL A 39 4.52 4.22 -3.39
CA VAL A 39 5.42 3.64 -2.39
C VAL A 39 6.83 4.17 -2.59
N ASP A 40 7.48 4.58 -1.50
CA ASP A 40 8.89 4.94 -1.53
C ASP A 40 9.76 3.69 -1.71
N PRO A 41 10.63 3.64 -2.74
CA PRO A 41 11.40 2.44 -3.07
C PRO A 41 12.52 2.12 -2.06
N THR A 42 12.86 3.05 -1.17
CA THR A 42 13.94 2.88 -0.18
C THR A 42 13.38 2.44 1.16
N SER A 43 12.29 3.07 1.60
CA SER A 43 11.71 2.89 2.94
C SER A 43 10.43 2.04 2.96
N GLY A 44 9.82 1.78 1.81
CA GLY A 44 8.53 1.08 1.71
C GLY A 44 7.34 1.90 2.19
N LYS A 45 7.53 3.18 2.56
CA LYS A 45 6.45 4.03 3.06
C LYS A 45 5.50 4.44 1.93
N VAL A 46 4.20 4.35 2.20
CA VAL A 46 3.16 4.82 1.30
C VAL A 46 3.04 6.34 1.43
N SER A 47 3.13 7.04 0.30
CA SER A 47 2.93 8.48 0.23
C SER A 47 1.42 8.82 0.30
N PRO A 48 0.94 9.54 1.33
CA PRO A 48 -0.49 9.87 1.48
C PRO A 48 -1.05 10.63 0.27
N ASN A 49 -0.26 11.54 -0.31
CA ASN A 49 -0.67 12.34 -1.46
C ASN A 49 -0.84 11.54 -2.76
N LYS A 50 -0.25 10.34 -2.83
CA LYS A 50 -0.29 9.50 -4.04
C LYS A 50 -1.37 8.43 -4.00
N LEU A 51 -2.00 8.23 -2.85
CA LEU A 51 -3.09 7.27 -2.67
C LEU A 51 -4.37 8.03 -2.29
N GLY A 52 -5.37 8.01 -3.17
CA GLY A 52 -6.55 8.88 -3.04
C GLY A 52 -7.30 8.77 -1.70
N VAL A 53 -7.36 7.57 -1.13
CA VAL A 53 -7.98 7.29 0.18
C VAL A 53 -7.22 7.91 1.35
N LEU A 54 -5.89 8.05 1.25
CA LEU A 54 -5.06 8.73 2.25
C LEU A 54 -5.05 10.24 2.04
N ALA A 55 -5.01 10.69 0.77
CA ALA A 55 -5.05 12.12 0.41
C ALA A 55 -6.36 12.79 0.83
N ASN A 56 -7.48 12.08 0.73
CA ASN A 56 -8.82 12.56 1.09
C ASN A 56 -9.37 11.76 2.27
N TRP A 57 -8.54 11.53 3.29
CA TRP A 57 -8.90 10.72 4.44
C TRP A 57 -10.19 11.22 5.11
N LYS A 58 -11.05 10.28 5.46
CA LYS A 58 -12.27 10.52 6.22
C LYS A 58 -12.29 9.58 7.41
N HIS A 59 -12.81 10.03 8.56
CA HIS A 59 -12.91 9.19 9.76
C HIS A 59 -13.66 7.86 9.55
N GLN A 60 -14.49 7.80 8.51
CA GLN A 60 -15.28 6.61 8.16
C GLN A 60 -14.45 5.57 7.39
N TYR A 61 -13.25 5.93 6.92
CA TYR A 61 -12.37 5.01 6.24
C TYR A 61 -11.65 4.12 7.24
N THR A 62 -11.54 2.85 6.89
CA THR A 62 -10.88 1.83 7.69
C THR A 62 -9.60 1.38 6.99
N LEU A 63 -8.78 0.62 7.70
CA LEU A 63 -7.62 -0.04 7.09
C LEU A 63 -8.04 -0.93 5.90
N GLU A 64 -9.21 -1.56 5.97
CA GLU A 64 -9.79 -2.31 4.86
C GLU A 64 -9.99 -1.44 3.61
N THR A 65 -10.54 -0.22 3.77
CA THR A 65 -10.69 0.74 2.67
C THR A 65 -9.35 1.00 2.00
N VAL A 66 -8.28 1.15 2.80
CA VAL A 66 -6.95 1.39 2.26
C VAL A 66 -6.39 0.17 1.52
N LEU A 67 -6.57 -1.03 2.06
CA LEU A 67 -6.15 -2.28 1.41
C LEU A 67 -6.86 -2.51 0.08
N VAL A 68 -8.16 -2.22 0.02
CA VAL A 68 -8.96 -2.33 -1.21
C VAL A 68 -8.45 -1.37 -2.28
N GLU A 69 -8.23 -0.11 -1.93
CA GLU A 69 -7.74 0.90 -2.88
C GLU A 69 -6.32 0.60 -3.33
N LEU A 70 -5.46 0.12 -2.44
CA LEU A 70 -4.11 -0.32 -2.78
C LEU A 70 -4.12 -1.50 -3.76
N ARG A 71 -5.02 -2.47 -3.56
CA ARG A 71 -5.23 -3.58 -4.50
C ARG A 71 -5.71 -3.10 -5.86
N ARG A 72 -6.61 -2.10 -5.89
CA ARG A 72 -7.08 -1.49 -7.14
C ARG A 72 -5.96 -0.76 -7.86
N ASP A 73 -5.14 -0.01 -7.12
CA ASP A 73 -3.99 0.71 -7.65
C ASP A 73 -2.98 -0.26 -8.30
N MET A 74 -2.65 -1.35 -7.62
CA MET A 74 -1.84 -2.44 -8.18
C MET A 74 -2.46 -3.09 -9.43
N ALA A 75 -3.79 -3.13 -9.52
CA ALA A 75 -4.51 -3.69 -10.65
C ALA A 75 -4.68 -2.71 -11.83
N THR A 76 -4.22 -1.45 -11.72
CA THR A 76 -4.26 -0.52 -12.86
C THR A 76 -3.36 -1.01 -13.99
N PRO A 77 -3.72 -0.78 -15.26
CA PRO A 77 -2.91 -1.22 -16.41
C PRO A 77 -1.48 -0.68 -16.41
N GLN A 78 -1.28 0.50 -15.80
CA GLN A 78 0.03 1.14 -15.65
C GLN A 78 0.87 0.37 -14.63
N ASN A 79 0.31 0.05 -13.45
CA ASN A 79 1.04 -0.60 -12.38
C ASN A 79 1.23 -2.11 -12.61
N ARG A 80 0.29 -2.77 -13.31
CA ARG A 80 0.42 -4.19 -13.66
C ARG A 80 1.65 -4.49 -14.53
N LYS A 81 2.10 -3.51 -15.32
CA LYS A 81 3.25 -3.61 -16.23
C LYS A 81 4.59 -3.28 -15.56
N LEU A 82 4.58 -2.75 -14.33
CA LEU A 82 5.82 -2.41 -13.62
C LEU A 82 6.57 -3.69 -13.25
N ALA A 83 7.87 -3.72 -13.57
CA ALA A 83 8.76 -4.78 -13.14
C ALA A 83 8.83 -4.80 -11.61
N GLN A 84 8.41 -5.91 -11.01
CA GLN A 84 8.46 -6.10 -9.56
C GLN A 84 9.84 -6.64 -9.15
N PRO A 85 10.33 -6.28 -7.95
CA PRO A 85 11.52 -6.89 -7.38
C PRO A 85 11.28 -8.39 -7.10
N ALA A 86 12.37 -9.12 -6.83
CA ALA A 86 12.29 -10.55 -6.50
C ALA A 86 11.36 -10.78 -5.30
N GLU A 87 10.54 -11.83 -5.38
CA GLU A 87 9.63 -12.22 -4.30
C GLU A 87 10.42 -12.44 -3.00
N GLY A 88 9.96 -11.84 -1.90
CA GLY A 88 10.62 -11.94 -0.59
C GLY A 88 11.74 -10.94 -0.33
N ALA A 89 12.08 -10.05 -1.27
CA ALA A 89 12.95 -8.92 -0.97
C ALA A 89 12.25 -7.99 0.03
N THR A 90 12.91 -7.62 1.12
CA THR A 90 12.39 -6.65 2.12
C THR A 90 13.04 -5.28 1.92
N PHE A 91 12.36 -4.21 2.34
CA PHE A 91 12.93 -2.86 2.29
C PHE A 91 14.15 -2.73 3.20
#